data_AF-A0A523WFW1-F1
#
_entry.id   AF-A0A523WFW1-F1
#
_cell.length_a   1.000
_cell.length_b   1.000
_cell.length_c   1.000
_cell.angle_alpha   90.00
_cell.angle_beta   90.00
_cell.angle_gamma   90.00
#
_symmetry.space_group_name_H-M   'P 1'
#
loop_
_entity.id
_entity.type
_entity.pdbx_description
1 polymer ?
#
loop_
_entity_poly.entity_id
_entity_poly.type
_entity_poly.pdbx_seq_one_letter_code
_entity_poly.pdbx_strand_id
1 'polypeptide(L)' 'MEKPREKEEKGKTEKRKKKEKGVSSLYKTENDQITRLRPTCERCGPGYFMADHGDRYTCGHCGFTRYKPAENKK' A
#
# COMPACT_ATOMS: atom_id res chain seq x y z
N MET A 1 31.73 -44.56 9.63
CA MET A 1 30.87 -44.79 8.45
C MET A 1 29.46 -44.57 8.98
N GLU A 2 28.74 -43.49 8.70
CA GLU A 2 28.62 -42.66 7.49
C GLU A 2 28.56 -41.16 7.83
N LYS A 3 28.89 -40.33 6.83
CA LYS A 3 29.03 -38.86 6.86
C LYS A 3 27.66 -38.13 6.85
N PRO A 4 27.63 -36.81 7.15
CA PRO A 4 26.50 -36.00 7.62
C PRO A 4 25.59 -35.49 6.50
N ARG A 5 24.43 -34.92 6.87
CA ARG A 5 23.67 -34.00 5.99
C ARG A 5 23.29 -32.74 6.74
N GLU A 6 24.22 -31.80 6.73
CA GLU A 6 23.97 -30.38 7.00
C GLU A 6 22.86 -29.90 6.05
N LYS A 7 21.76 -29.37 6.62
CA LYS A 7 20.71 -28.68 5.86
C LYS A 7 20.84 -27.18 6.12
N GLU A 8 21.72 -26.58 5.34
CA GLU A 8 21.59 -25.27 4.69
C GLU A 8 20.66 -24.26 5.38
N GLU A 9 21.29 -23.37 6.15
CA GLU A 9 20.69 -22.13 6.65
C GLU A 9 20.19 -21.28 5.48
N LYS A 10 18.86 -21.24 5.28
CA LYS A 10 18.24 -20.32 4.33
C LYS A 10 18.39 -18.89 4.86
N GLY A 11 19.26 -18.15 4.19
CA GLY A 11 19.68 -16.80 4.52
C GLY A 11 18.54 -15.86 4.93
N LYS A 12 18.76 -15.14 6.02
CA LYS A 12 17.95 -14.00 6.44
C LYS A 12 18.01 -12.96 5.33
N THR A 13 16.98 -12.91 4.50
CA THR A 13 16.78 -11.84 3.53
C THR A 13 16.69 -10.53 4.32
N GLU A 14 17.66 -9.63 4.13
CA GLU A 14 17.65 -8.32 4.77
C GLU A 14 16.31 -7.63 4.52
N LYS A 15 15.58 -7.37 5.60
CA LYS A 15 14.32 -6.62 5.56
C LYS A 15 14.64 -5.21 5.07
N ARG A 16 14.39 -4.94 3.79
CA ARG A 16 14.43 -3.58 3.25
C ARG A 16 13.53 -2.71 4.12
N LYS A 17 14.14 -1.78 4.88
CA LYS A 17 13.42 -0.75 5.63
C LYS A 17 12.67 0.11 4.61
N LYS A 18 11.39 -0.20 4.42
CA LYS A 18 10.51 0.61 3.58
C LYS A 18 10.44 1.97 4.27
N LYS A 19 10.84 3.05 3.59
CA LYS A 19 10.57 4.40 4.07
C LYS A 19 9.05 4.53 4.21
N GLU A 20 8.56 4.46 5.44
CA GLU A 20 7.16 4.61 5.76
C GLU A 20 6.80 6.07 5.54
N LYS A 21 6.20 6.37 4.37
CA LYS A 21 5.54 7.66 4.18
C LYS A 21 4.33 7.64 5.12
N GLY A 22 4.39 8.46 6.16
CA GLY A 22 3.34 8.54 7.18
C GLY A 22 2.00 8.93 6.59
N VAL A 23 0.92 8.57 7.29
CA VAL A 23 -0.46 8.91 6.91
C VAL A 23 -0.65 10.44 6.81
N SER A 24 0.17 11.22 7.52
CA SER A 24 0.21 12.68 7.44
C SER A 24 0.47 13.22 6.03
N SER A 25 1.24 12.50 5.21
CA SER A 25 1.52 12.90 3.82
C SER A 25 0.30 12.80 2.89
N LEU A 26 -0.82 12.25 3.35
CA LEU A 26 -2.07 12.11 2.58
C LEU A 26 -3.02 13.30 2.79
N TYR A 27 -2.70 14.19 3.72
CA TYR A 27 -3.44 15.43 3.98
C TYR A 27 -2.62 16.61 3.48
N LYS A 28 -3.27 17.47 2.70
CA LYS A 28 -2.69 18.74 2.26
C LYS A 28 -3.54 19.87 2.83
N THR A 29 -2.87 20.91 3.33
CA THR A 29 -3.52 22.11 3.83
C THR A 29 -3.42 23.17 2.76
N GLU A 30 -4.54 23.60 2.20
CA GLU A 30 -4.60 24.69 1.23
C GLU A 30 -5.52 25.77 1.79
N ASN A 31 -4.95 26.94 2.11
CA ASN A 31 -5.66 28.18 2.46
C ASN A 31 -6.89 27.97 3.37
N ASP A 32 -6.67 27.35 4.54
CA ASP A 32 -7.67 27.03 5.56
C ASP A 32 -8.59 25.82 5.31
N GLN A 33 -8.39 25.08 4.21
CA GLN A 33 -9.11 23.83 3.94
C GLN A 33 -8.17 22.60 3.96
N ILE A 34 -8.62 21.52 4.60
CA ILE A 34 -7.93 20.24 4.65
C ILE A 34 -8.40 19.39 3.47
N THR A 35 -7.57 19.28 2.43
CA THR A 35 -7.85 18.43 1.27
C THR A 35 -7.20 17.06 1.43
N ARG A 36 -7.96 16.01 1.12
CA ARG A 36 -7.49 14.62 1.15
C ARG A 36 -6.93 14.24 -0.22
N LEU A 37 -5.69 13.77 -0.26
CA LEU A 37 -4.99 13.47 -1.51
C LEU A 37 -5.37 12.12 -2.12
N ARG A 38 -5.87 11.17 -1.32
CA ARG A 38 -6.23 9.82 -1.78
C ARG A 38 -7.70 9.49 -1.51
N PRO A 39 -8.30 8.64 -2.37
CA PRO A 39 -9.67 8.20 -2.18
C PRO A 39 -9.79 7.38 -0.89
N THR A 40 -10.94 7.53 -0.23
CA THR A 40 -11.33 6.76 0.94
C THR A 40 -12.06 5.49 0.51
N CYS A 41 -11.89 4.40 1.24
CA CYS A 41 -12.62 3.16 0.95
C CYS A 41 -14.10 3.28 1.37
N GLU A 42 -15.02 3.15 0.43
CA GLU A 42 -16.48 3.18 0.66
C GLU A 42 -16.96 2.07 1.62
N ARG A 43 -16.28 0.92 1.65
CA ARG A 43 -16.62 -0.20 2.55
C ARG A 43 -16.14 -0.03 3.97
N CYS A 44 -15.02 0.67 4.18
CA CYS A 44 -14.40 0.81 5.50
C CYS A 44 -14.75 2.13 6.18
N GLY A 45 -15.26 3.11 5.41
CA GLY A 45 -15.69 4.39 5.94
C GLY A 45 -14.55 5.42 6.08
N PRO A 46 -14.87 6.60 6.67
CA PRO A 46 -13.95 7.72 6.78
C PRO A 46 -12.72 7.35 7.64
N GLY A 47 -11.52 7.57 7.08
CA GLY A 47 -10.24 7.28 7.74
C GLY A 47 -9.41 6.18 7.07
N TYR A 48 -10.03 5.35 6.21
CA TYR A 48 -9.31 4.34 5.45
C TYR A 48 -8.94 4.83 4.05
N PHE A 49 -7.69 5.25 3.90
CA PHE A 49 -7.13 5.61 2.60
C PHE A 49 -6.84 4.38 1.76
N MET A 50 -7.22 4.43 0.49
CA MET A 50 -6.77 3.43 -0.47
C MET A 50 -5.31 3.69 -0.84
N ALA A 51 -4.54 2.62 -0.95
CA ALA A 51 -3.17 2.67 -1.46
C ALA A 51 -3.20 2.83 -2.98
N ASP A 52 -2.51 3.86 -3.46
CA ASP A 52 -2.28 4.05 -4.89
C ASP A 52 -1.09 3.20 -5.33
N HIS A 53 -1.33 2.32 -6.30
CA HIS A 53 -0.32 1.46 -6.92
C HIS A 53 -0.05 1.83 -8.39
N GLY A 54 -0.46 3.01 -8.86
CA GLY A 54 -0.43 3.38 -10.27
C GLY A 54 -1.68 2.90 -10.99
N ASP A 55 -1.78 1.59 -11.25
CA ASP A 55 -2.84 0.95 -12.06
C ASP A 55 -4.13 0.69 -11.28
N ARG A 56 -4.03 0.67 -9.94
CA ARG A 56 -5.13 0.32 -9.04
C ARG A 56 -5.04 1.07 -7.72
N TYR A 57 -6.19 1.19 -7.09
CA TYR A 57 -6.37 1.56 -5.70
C TYR A 57 -6.72 0.32 -4.90
N THR A 58 -5.98 0.05 -3.83
CA THR A 58 -6.25 -1.11 -2.95
C THR A 58 -6.46 -0.65 -1.52
N CYS A 59 -7.54 -1.10 -0.88
CA CYS A 59 -7.76 -0.88 0.54
C CYS A 59 -6.95 -1.90 1.35
N GLY A 60 -6.06 -1.40 2.22
CA GLY A 60 -5.28 -2.27 3.11
C GLY A 60 -6.08 -2.92 4.24
N HIS A 61 -7.29 -2.44 4.52
CA HIS A 61 -8.13 -2.96 5.59
C HIS A 61 -9.09 -4.07 5.14
N CYS A 62 -9.83 -3.86 4.05
CA CYS A 62 -10.82 -4.82 3.54
C CYS A 62 -10.38 -5.58 2.27
N GLY A 63 -9.19 -5.30 1.73
CA GLY A 63 -8.71 -5.92 0.49
C GLY A 63 -9.43 -5.44 -0.78
N PHE A 64 -10.34 -4.47 -0.67
CA PHE A 64 -11.08 -3.96 -1.83
C PHE A 64 -10.14 -3.28 -2.83
N THR A 65 -10.21 -3.70 -4.08
CA THR A 65 -9.39 -3.14 -5.16
C THR A 65 -10.28 -2.45 -6.18
N ARG A 66 -10.05 -1.16 -6.43
CA ARG A 66 -10.61 -0.42 -7.57
C ARG A 66 -9.51 -0.22 -8.60
N TYR A 67 -9.71 -0.76 -9.79
CA TYR A 67 -8.83 -0.46 -10.92
C TYR A 67 -9.17 0.91 -11.46
N LYS A 68 -8.15 1.73 -11.73
CA LYS A 68 -8.38 2.97 -12.46
C LYS A 68 -8.70 2.54 -13.90
N PRO A 69 -9.85 2.90 -14.47
CA PRO A 69 -10.03 2.69 -15.89
C PRO A 69 -8.97 3.53 -16.60
N ALA A 70 -7.99 2.87 -17.21
CA ALA A 70 -7.18 3.52 -18.23
C ALA A 70 -8.18 4.04 -19.26
N GLU A 71 -8.10 5.33 -19.54
CA GLU A 71 -9.02 6.10 -20.36
C GLU A 71 -9.23 5.42 -21.73
N ASN A 72 -10.20 4.50 -21.83
CA ASN A 72 -10.81 4.16 -23.11
C ASN A 72 -11.84 5.26 -23.39
N LYS A 73 -11.33 6.43 -23.79
CA LYS A 73 -12.10 7.37 -24.60
C LYS A 73 -12.37 6.66 -25.93
N LYS A 74 -13.64 6.39 -26.20
CA LYS A 74 -14.13 6.06 -27.53
C LYS A 74 -15.04 7.18 -27.99
#